data_AF-A0A6N7H3A6-F1
#
_entry.id   AF-A0A6N7H3A6-F1
#
_cell.length_a   1.000
_cell.length_b   1.000
_cell.length_c   1.000
_cell.angle_alpha   90.00
_cell.angle_beta   90.00
_cell.angle_gamma   90.00
#
_symmetry.space_group_name_H-M   'P 1'
#
loop_
_entity.id
_entity.type
_entity.pdbx_description
1 polymer ?
#
loop_
_entity_poly.entity_id
_entity_poly.type
_entity_poly.pdbx_seq_one_letter_code
_entity_poly.pdbx_strand_id
1 'polypeptide(L)'
;MALFALLAGCGGGTSGQPRPRAEQLSAEVLSFDPGGWAPRRVAALSDAPIHLGAFLSWYGGADPDAEAPEVTAEPDTTYLAATDSTGCRAPETVQVWRTGTDLQVRFVGGADHEECVRAVGPVAYLAVPARQVRGVRTIGGDLPADAAGPGRLTDFVPLGTVRLDPAAAELGDTAALRDRLAAAGADPGPALDRPVPAGSRGFAFVLAGCADTAAVLLLGDGRITADLTGGEGTNCDAAEYYLATFDVDAELVPDGAVPVR
;
A
#
# COMPACT_ATOMS: atom_id res chain seq x y z
N MET A 1 10.29 -40.56 65.76
CA MET A 1 9.39 -40.92 64.64
C MET A 1 8.85 -39.63 64.07
N ALA A 2 9.22 -39.31 62.83
CA ALA A 2 8.99 -38.02 62.20
C ALA A 2 7.59 -37.95 61.57
N LEU A 3 6.92 -36.81 61.78
CA LEU A 3 5.59 -36.48 61.29
C LEU A 3 5.72 -35.94 59.84
N PHE A 4 5.18 -36.66 58.86
CA PHE A 4 5.09 -36.22 57.47
C PHE A 4 3.84 -35.33 57.30
N ALA A 5 4.03 -34.04 57.06
CA ALA A 5 2.96 -33.13 56.68
C ALA A 5 2.80 -33.12 55.15
N LEU A 6 1.67 -33.65 54.64
CA LEU A 6 1.25 -33.47 53.25
C LEU A 6 0.66 -32.07 53.08
N LEU A 7 1.38 -31.19 52.37
CA LEU A 7 0.84 -29.94 51.84
C LEU A 7 0.23 -30.23 50.46
N ALA A 8 -1.09 -30.35 50.40
CA ALA A 8 -1.85 -30.36 49.15
C ALA A 8 -1.85 -28.94 48.56
N GLY A 9 -1.02 -28.71 47.54
CA GLY A 9 -1.04 -27.47 46.76
C GLY A 9 -2.28 -27.43 45.87
N CYS A 10 -3.21 -26.52 46.16
CA CYS A 10 -4.30 -26.18 45.26
C CYS A 10 -3.73 -25.69 43.92
N GLY A 11 -3.87 -26.51 42.87
CA GLY A 11 -3.64 -26.09 41.50
C GLY A 11 -4.66 -25.01 41.15
N GLY A 12 -4.23 -23.75 41.22
CA GLY A 12 -4.98 -22.62 40.71
C GLY A 12 -5.17 -22.80 39.22
N GLY A 13 -6.35 -23.28 38.83
CA GLY A 13 -6.76 -23.35 37.44
C GLY A 13 -6.68 -21.95 36.86
N THR A 14 -5.73 -21.74 35.95
CA THR A 14 -5.72 -20.58 35.07
C THR A 14 -7.08 -20.55 34.39
N SER A 15 -7.92 -19.61 34.79
CA SER A 15 -9.17 -19.26 34.13
C SER A 15 -8.82 -18.79 32.73
N GLY A 16 -8.68 -19.77 31.81
CA GLY A 16 -8.41 -19.51 30.41
C GLY A 16 -9.55 -18.65 29.89
N GLN A 17 -9.26 -17.37 29.63
CA GLN A 17 -10.21 -16.51 28.95
C GLN A 17 -10.63 -17.22 27.66
N PRO A 18 -11.93 -17.31 27.36
CA PRO A 18 -12.41 -17.91 26.13
C PRO A 18 -11.69 -17.27 24.95
N ARG A 19 -11.03 -18.09 24.11
CA ARG A 19 -10.42 -17.57 22.89
C ARG A 19 -11.51 -16.92 22.04
N PRO A 20 -11.30 -15.70 21.53
CA PRO A 20 -12.28 -15.06 20.65
C PRO A 20 -12.55 -15.98 19.45
N ARG A 21 -13.83 -16.15 19.13
CA ARG A 21 -14.27 -16.97 18.00
C ARG A 21 -13.97 -16.23 16.70
N ALA A 22 -13.49 -16.95 15.70
CA ALA A 22 -13.33 -16.40 14.36
C ALA A 22 -14.71 -16.19 13.70
N GLU A 23 -14.93 -15.02 13.12
CA GLU A 23 -16.14 -14.63 12.40
C GLU A 23 -15.78 -14.26 10.96
N GLN A 24 -16.55 -14.75 9.98
CA GLN A 24 -16.37 -14.33 8.59
C GLN A 24 -17.08 -12.99 8.38
N LEU A 25 -16.36 -12.03 7.79
CA LEU A 25 -16.88 -10.70 7.50
C LEU A 25 -17.55 -10.65 6.11
N SER A 26 -18.44 -9.68 5.93
CA SER A 26 -18.94 -9.35 4.60
C SER A 26 -17.90 -8.48 3.91
N ALA A 27 -17.44 -8.90 2.75
CA ALA A 27 -16.51 -8.12 1.93
C ALA A 27 -16.97 -8.20 0.47
N GLU A 28 -17.01 -7.05 -0.19
CA GLU A 28 -17.17 -6.98 -1.63
C GLU A 28 -15.79 -7.09 -2.28
N VAL A 29 -15.70 -7.92 -3.32
CA VAL A 29 -14.46 -8.10 -4.09
C VAL A 29 -14.45 -7.08 -5.21
N LEU A 30 -13.64 -6.03 -5.05
CA LEU A 30 -13.48 -4.98 -6.07
C LEU A 30 -12.55 -5.44 -7.19
N SER A 31 -11.48 -6.15 -6.83
CA SER A 31 -10.58 -6.81 -7.77
C SER A 31 -9.94 -8.04 -7.13
N PHE A 32 -9.67 -9.06 -7.94
CA PHE A 32 -9.04 -10.28 -7.51
C PHE A 32 -8.20 -10.87 -8.65
N ASP A 33 -6.90 -10.93 -8.46
CA ASP A 33 -5.98 -11.65 -9.33
C ASP A 33 -5.53 -12.95 -8.62
N PRO A 34 -6.11 -14.10 -8.96
CA PRO A 34 -5.73 -15.38 -8.37
C PRO A 34 -4.37 -15.88 -8.82
N GLY A 35 -3.84 -15.40 -9.96
CA GLY A 35 -2.57 -15.83 -10.56
C GLY A 35 -1.40 -14.92 -10.24
N GLY A 36 -1.60 -13.95 -9.34
CA GLY A 36 -0.70 -12.84 -9.07
C GLY A 36 0.74 -13.23 -8.71
N TRP A 37 1.60 -12.23 -8.71
CA TRP A 37 3.05 -12.40 -8.60
C TRP A 37 3.63 -12.03 -7.25
N ALA A 38 2.79 -11.72 -6.25
CA ALA A 38 3.17 -11.19 -4.94
C ALA A 38 3.12 -12.25 -3.83
N PRO A 39 4.12 -13.17 -3.71
CA PRO A 39 4.09 -14.26 -2.75
C PRO A 39 4.40 -13.83 -1.31
N ARG A 40 4.53 -12.52 -1.05
CA ARG A 40 4.74 -12.02 0.31
C ARG A 40 3.38 -11.82 0.96
N ARG A 41 3.26 -12.18 2.23
CA ARG A 41 2.08 -11.82 3.01
C ARG A 41 2.16 -10.36 3.39
N VAL A 42 1.37 -9.53 2.73
CA VAL A 42 1.24 -8.10 3.05
C VAL A 42 -0.21 -7.70 2.88
N ALA A 43 -0.71 -6.87 3.80
CA ALA A 43 -2.05 -6.30 3.69
C ALA A 43 -2.08 -4.87 4.23
N ALA A 44 -2.83 -4.01 3.56
CA ALA A 44 -3.08 -2.63 3.95
C ALA A 44 -4.58 -2.41 4.16
N LEU A 45 -4.93 -1.53 5.10
CA LEU A 45 -6.32 -1.18 5.43
C LEU A 45 -6.43 0.34 5.48
N SER A 46 -7.40 0.91 4.77
CA SER A 46 -7.57 2.36 4.63
C SER A 46 -9.05 2.76 4.59
N ASP A 47 -9.40 3.88 5.20
CA ASP A 47 -10.75 4.46 5.11
C ASP A 47 -10.98 5.21 3.77
N ALA A 48 -9.93 5.36 2.96
CA ALA A 48 -9.99 5.84 1.58
C ALA A 48 -9.59 4.72 0.60
N PRO A 49 -10.03 4.78 -0.68
CA PRO A 49 -9.57 3.85 -1.71
C PRO A 49 -8.05 3.71 -1.71
N ILE A 50 -7.57 2.47 -1.87
CA ILE A 50 -6.15 2.16 -1.90
C ILE A 50 -5.73 2.18 -3.36
N HIS A 51 -4.69 2.94 -3.69
CA HIS A 51 -4.11 2.92 -5.02
C HIS A 51 -3.44 1.56 -5.27
N LEU A 52 -4.18 0.64 -5.91
CA LEU A 52 -3.75 -0.76 -6.02
C LEU A 52 -2.42 -0.92 -6.79
N GLY A 53 -2.18 -0.10 -7.81
CA GLY A 53 -0.91 -0.05 -8.54
C GLY A 53 0.28 0.24 -7.62
N ALA A 54 0.21 1.33 -6.83
CA ALA A 54 1.18 1.63 -5.80
C ALA A 54 1.37 0.46 -4.84
N PHE A 55 0.31 -0.04 -4.19
CA PHE A 55 0.39 -1.18 -3.27
C PHE A 55 1.12 -2.39 -3.88
N LEU A 56 0.80 -2.75 -5.12
CA LEU A 56 1.40 -3.88 -5.81
C LEU A 56 2.84 -3.65 -6.30
N SER A 57 3.18 -2.40 -6.62
CA SER A 57 4.55 -2.02 -6.99
C SER A 57 5.53 -2.32 -5.85
N TRP A 58 5.07 -2.18 -4.59
CA TRP A 58 5.89 -2.37 -3.40
C TRP A 58 6.01 -3.82 -2.93
N TYR A 59 4.94 -4.59 -3.09
CA TYR A 59 4.83 -5.92 -2.47
C TYR A 59 4.82 -7.08 -3.47
N GLY A 60 5.09 -6.75 -4.74
CA GLY A 60 5.78 -7.66 -5.65
C GLY A 60 4.91 -8.18 -6.77
N GLY A 61 4.34 -7.33 -7.63
CA GLY A 61 3.80 -7.90 -8.86
C GLY A 61 3.16 -6.97 -9.87
N ALA A 62 3.06 -5.66 -9.61
CA ALA A 62 2.50 -4.78 -10.62
C ALA A 62 3.51 -4.51 -11.73
N ASP A 63 3.09 -4.83 -12.95
CA ASP A 63 3.39 -3.95 -14.07
C ASP A 63 2.84 -2.55 -13.70
N PRO A 64 3.67 -1.50 -13.59
CA PRO A 64 3.18 -0.15 -13.28
C PRO A 64 2.17 0.35 -14.31
N ASP A 65 2.14 -0.25 -15.51
CA ASP A 65 1.19 0.07 -16.57
C ASP A 65 -0.12 -0.76 -16.47
N ALA A 66 -0.24 -1.68 -15.51
CA ALA A 66 -1.47 -2.44 -15.31
C ALA A 66 -2.59 -1.51 -14.83
N GLU A 67 -3.70 -1.48 -15.57
CA GLU A 67 -4.89 -0.72 -15.17
C GLU A 67 -5.41 -1.21 -13.81
N ALA A 68 -5.24 -0.38 -12.79
CA ALA A 68 -5.87 -0.59 -11.49
C ALA A 68 -7.37 -0.28 -11.61
N PRO A 69 -8.24 -0.99 -10.87
CA PRO A 69 -9.65 -0.62 -10.83
C PRO A 69 -9.79 0.79 -10.26
N GLU A 70 -10.46 1.68 -10.99
CA GLU A 70 -10.89 2.96 -10.44
C GLU A 70 -11.99 2.72 -9.43
N VAL A 71 -11.74 3.08 -8.17
CA VAL A 71 -12.68 2.88 -7.06
C VAL A 71 -13.02 4.23 -6.46
N THR A 72 -14.31 4.57 -6.49
CA THR A 72 -14.82 5.77 -5.82
C THR A 72 -15.00 5.49 -4.33
N ALA A 73 -14.65 6.48 -3.50
CA ALA A 73 -14.84 6.40 -2.06
C ALA A 73 -16.34 6.29 -1.70
N GLU A 74 -16.69 5.29 -0.89
CA GLU A 74 -18.03 5.07 -0.38
C GLU A 74 -18.11 5.38 1.13
N PRO A 75 -19.20 6.00 1.60
CA PRO A 75 -19.37 6.23 3.03
C PRO A 75 -19.50 4.92 3.80
N ASP A 76 -18.98 4.89 5.02
CA ASP A 76 -19.00 3.72 5.91
C ASP A 76 -18.30 2.46 5.36
N THR A 77 -17.41 2.63 4.39
CA THR A 77 -16.58 1.58 3.79
C THR A 77 -15.11 1.77 4.16
N THR A 78 -14.43 0.67 4.47
CA THR A 78 -12.97 0.61 4.62
C THR A 78 -12.44 -0.34 3.55
N TYR A 79 -11.36 0.06 2.90
CA TYR A 79 -10.73 -0.63 1.79
C TYR A 79 -9.56 -1.48 2.28
N LEU A 80 -9.46 -2.70 1.77
CA LEU A 80 -8.47 -3.69 2.16
C LEU A 80 -7.78 -4.24 0.92
N ALA A 81 -6.48 -4.04 0.81
CA ALA A 81 -5.64 -4.66 -0.21
C ALA A 81 -4.77 -5.73 0.48
N ALA A 82 -4.66 -6.92 -0.12
CA ALA A 82 -3.94 -8.03 0.50
C ALA A 82 -3.32 -8.97 -0.53
N THR A 83 -2.17 -9.52 -0.14
CA THR A 83 -1.41 -10.56 -0.85
C THR A 83 -0.96 -11.62 0.15
N ASP A 84 -0.77 -12.86 -0.32
CA ASP A 84 -0.16 -13.95 0.45
C ASP A 84 0.48 -14.96 -0.52
N SER A 85 1.29 -15.88 -0.03
CA SER A 85 1.71 -17.05 -0.81
C SER A 85 0.68 -18.16 -0.70
N THR A 86 0.23 -18.67 -1.85
CA THR A 86 -0.64 -19.85 -1.92
C THR A 86 0.10 -21.10 -2.39
N GLY A 87 1.44 -21.06 -2.41
CA GLY A 87 2.25 -22.15 -2.94
C GLY A 87 1.99 -22.31 -4.43
N CYS A 88 1.62 -23.50 -4.88
CA CYS A 88 1.43 -23.79 -6.30
C CYS A 88 -0.03 -23.68 -6.76
N ARG A 89 -0.90 -23.12 -5.91
CA ARG A 89 -2.35 -23.12 -6.09
C ARG A 89 -2.83 -21.73 -6.47
N ALA A 90 -3.49 -21.60 -7.61
CA ALA A 90 -4.27 -20.40 -7.89
C ALA A 90 -5.61 -20.48 -7.13
N PRO A 91 -5.88 -19.66 -6.11
CA PRO A 91 -7.16 -19.66 -5.40
C PRO A 91 -8.33 -19.27 -6.31
N GLU A 92 -9.54 -19.69 -5.96
CA GLU A 92 -10.75 -19.32 -6.71
C GLU A 92 -11.51 -18.16 -6.05
N THR A 93 -11.32 -17.98 -4.75
CA THR A 93 -12.05 -17.02 -3.94
C THR A 93 -11.17 -16.39 -2.87
N VAL A 94 -11.61 -15.26 -2.35
CA VAL A 94 -11.01 -14.60 -1.20
C VAL A 94 -12.07 -14.38 -0.13
N GLN A 95 -11.68 -14.57 1.14
CA GLN A 95 -12.54 -14.39 2.30
C GLN A 95 -11.83 -13.58 3.37
N VAL A 96 -12.57 -12.73 4.08
CA VAL A 96 -12.05 -11.98 5.23
C VAL A 96 -12.64 -12.55 6.50
N TRP A 97 -11.78 -12.88 7.45
CA TRP A 97 -12.15 -13.38 8.76
C TRP A 97 -11.61 -12.43 9.83
N ARG A 98 -12.31 -12.34 10.97
CA ARG A 98 -11.88 -11.56 12.13
C ARG A 98 -11.79 -12.45 13.35
N THR A 99 -10.70 -12.32 14.09
CA THR A 99 -10.51 -12.95 15.40
C THR A 99 -10.04 -11.90 16.41
N GLY A 100 -10.97 -11.39 17.23
CA GLY A 100 -10.66 -10.29 18.16
C GLY A 100 -10.31 -9.00 17.41
N THR A 101 -9.07 -8.53 17.52
CA THR A 101 -8.56 -7.33 16.82
C THR A 101 -7.72 -7.66 15.58
N ASP A 102 -7.68 -8.91 15.17
CA ASP A 102 -6.89 -9.37 14.01
C ASP A 102 -7.82 -9.73 12.84
N LEU A 103 -7.49 -9.24 11.65
CA LEU A 103 -8.10 -9.69 10.39
C LEU A 103 -7.26 -10.78 9.76
N GLN A 104 -7.91 -11.67 9.03
CA GLN A 104 -7.28 -12.77 8.32
C GLN A 104 -7.87 -12.79 6.91
N VAL A 105 -7.06 -12.45 5.91
CA VAL A 105 -7.43 -12.60 4.51
C VAL A 105 -7.03 -14.00 4.07
N ARG A 106 -8.00 -14.75 3.57
CA ARG A 106 -7.80 -16.15 3.15
C ARG A 106 -8.12 -16.30 1.70
N PHE A 107 -7.13 -16.75 0.95
CA PHE A 107 -7.26 -17.20 -0.42
C PHE A 107 -7.66 -18.68 -0.42
N VAL A 108 -8.85 -18.99 -0.94
CA VAL A 108 -9.53 -20.29 -0.77
C VAL A 108 -9.89 -20.88 -2.13
N GLY A 109 -9.93 -22.21 -2.19
CA GLY A 109 -10.27 -22.97 -3.40
C GLY A 109 -9.05 -23.18 -4.31
N GLY A 110 -9.32 -23.60 -5.54
CA GLY A 110 -8.31 -23.83 -6.57
C GLY A 110 -7.64 -25.20 -6.52
N ALA A 111 -6.89 -25.49 -7.58
CA ALA A 111 -6.07 -26.69 -7.72
C ALA A 111 -4.58 -26.32 -7.78
N ASP A 112 -3.73 -27.22 -7.29
CA ASP A 112 -2.28 -27.10 -7.46
C ASP A 112 -1.92 -27.28 -8.93
N HIS A 113 -1.06 -26.41 -9.45
CA HIS A 113 -0.46 -26.59 -10.77
C HIS A 113 0.64 -27.67 -10.70
N GLU A 114 0.55 -28.70 -11.55
CA GLU A 114 1.53 -29.80 -11.61
C GLU A 114 2.95 -29.29 -11.91
N GLU A 115 3.06 -28.26 -12.76
CA GLU A 115 4.33 -27.62 -13.12
C GLU A 115 4.52 -26.30 -12.35
N CYS A 116 4.79 -26.41 -11.05
CA CYS A 116 5.00 -25.26 -10.18
C CYS A 116 6.43 -24.73 -10.28
N VAL A 117 6.66 -23.82 -11.23
CA VAL A 117 7.97 -23.17 -11.40
C VAL A 117 8.23 -22.05 -10.38
N ARG A 118 7.16 -21.54 -9.74
CA ARG A 118 7.22 -20.50 -8.69
C ARG A 118 5.94 -20.54 -7.85
N ALA A 119 6.01 -19.95 -6.66
CA ALA A 119 4.82 -19.76 -5.83
C ALA A 119 3.88 -18.70 -6.44
N VAL A 120 2.58 -18.97 -6.39
CA VAL A 120 1.49 -18.06 -6.72
C VAL A 120 1.27 -17.09 -5.56
N GLY A 121 1.22 -15.81 -5.91
CA GLY A 121 1.02 -14.70 -4.98
C GLY A 121 -0.24 -13.92 -5.32
N PRO A 122 -1.44 -14.45 -5.02
CA PRO A 122 -2.69 -13.81 -5.38
C PRO A 122 -2.84 -12.43 -4.73
N VAL A 123 -3.60 -11.57 -5.40
CA VAL A 123 -3.91 -10.21 -4.95
C VAL A 123 -5.41 -10.09 -4.79
N ALA A 124 -5.87 -9.54 -3.68
CA ALA A 124 -7.26 -9.11 -3.51
C ALA A 124 -7.34 -7.63 -3.13
N TYR A 125 -8.30 -6.94 -3.73
CA TYR A 125 -8.74 -5.61 -3.32
C TYR A 125 -10.22 -5.65 -2.97
N LEU A 126 -10.55 -5.27 -1.74
CA LEU A 126 -11.83 -5.54 -1.10
C LEU A 126 -12.41 -4.26 -0.49
N ALA A 127 -13.73 -4.10 -0.56
CA ALA A 127 -14.48 -3.16 0.27
C ALA A 127 -15.12 -3.91 1.44
N VAL A 128 -14.88 -3.42 2.67
CA VAL A 128 -15.40 -4.01 3.91
C VAL A 128 -16.17 -2.95 4.69
N PRO A 129 -17.37 -3.22 5.23
CA PRO A 129 -18.08 -2.25 6.05
C PRO A 129 -17.22 -1.77 7.23
N ALA A 130 -17.02 -0.46 7.38
CA ALA A 130 -16.12 0.13 8.37
C ALA A 130 -16.44 -0.33 9.82
N ARG A 131 -17.72 -0.52 10.12
CA ARG A 131 -18.19 -1.06 11.40
C ARG A 131 -17.62 -2.46 11.74
N GLN A 132 -17.36 -3.29 10.73
CA GLN A 132 -16.85 -4.66 10.90
C GLN A 132 -15.34 -4.69 11.15
N VAL A 133 -14.61 -3.65 10.73
CA VAL A 133 -13.15 -3.55 10.90
C VAL A 133 -12.72 -2.53 11.95
N ARG A 134 -13.68 -1.83 12.57
CA ARG A 134 -13.39 -0.93 13.72
C ARG A 134 -12.64 -1.69 14.83
N GLY A 135 -11.53 -1.10 15.27
CA GLY A 135 -10.67 -1.63 16.33
C GLY A 135 -9.74 -2.76 15.90
N VAL A 136 -9.64 -3.05 14.59
CA VAL A 136 -8.59 -3.90 14.05
C VAL A 136 -7.22 -3.26 14.32
N ARG A 137 -6.25 -4.10 14.67
CA ARG A 137 -4.86 -3.72 14.98
C ARG A 137 -3.84 -4.43 14.12
N THR A 138 -4.19 -5.63 13.64
CA THR A 138 -3.31 -6.49 12.87
C THR A 138 -4.07 -7.17 11.73
N ILE A 139 -3.34 -7.57 10.70
CA ILE A 139 -3.85 -8.38 9.59
C ILE A 139 -2.87 -9.54 9.42
N GLY A 140 -3.34 -10.77 9.58
CA GLY A 140 -2.48 -11.96 9.51
C GLY A 140 -1.53 -12.10 10.70
N GLY A 141 -1.74 -11.34 11.78
CA GLY A 141 -0.81 -11.21 12.91
C GLY A 141 0.22 -10.09 12.78
N ASP A 142 0.33 -9.46 11.61
CA ASP A 142 1.26 -8.35 11.34
C ASP A 142 0.54 -7.00 11.43
N LEU A 143 1.29 -5.91 11.64
CA LEU A 143 0.72 -4.56 11.52
C LEU A 143 0.29 -4.32 10.08
N PRO A 144 -0.85 -3.64 9.84
CA PRO A 144 -1.23 -3.23 8.49
C PRO A 144 -0.10 -2.42 7.85
N ALA A 145 0.22 -2.74 6.60
CA ALA A 145 1.08 -1.91 5.78
C ALA A 145 0.41 -0.55 5.52
N ASP A 146 1.24 0.45 5.24
CA ASP A 146 0.73 1.74 4.76
C ASP A 146 0.08 1.53 3.38
N ALA A 147 -1.14 2.05 3.22
CA ALA A 147 -1.89 1.95 1.98
C ALA A 147 -1.23 2.74 0.83
N ALA A 148 -0.45 3.79 1.15
CA ALA A 148 0.35 4.52 0.17
C ALA A 148 1.66 3.78 -0.20
N GLY A 149 1.97 2.68 0.49
CA GLY A 149 3.25 1.99 0.39
C GLY A 149 4.33 2.59 1.30
N PRO A 150 5.54 2.02 1.30
CA PRO A 150 6.67 2.49 2.11
C PRO A 150 7.30 3.80 1.58
N GLY A 151 6.91 4.27 0.39
CA GLY A 151 7.26 5.61 -0.09
C GLY A 151 6.46 6.68 0.65
N ARG A 152 7.13 7.51 1.43
CA ARG A 152 6.52 8.59 2.19
C ARG A 152 6.48 9.87 1.35
N LEU A 153 5.29 10.38 1.07
CA LEU A 153 5.10 11.73 0.52
C LEU A 153 5.61 12.77 1.53
N THR A 154 6.61 13.55 1.15
CA THR A 154 7.23 14.58 2.00
C THR A 154 6.68 15.97 1.75
N ASP A 155 6.45 16.33 0.49
CA ASP A 155 5.82 17.59 0.09
C ASP A 155 4.89 17.35 -1.08
N PHE A 156 3.80 18.11 -1.10
CA PHE A 156 2.86 18.19 -2.21
C PHE A 156 2.51 19.66 -2.43
N VAL A 157 3.14 20.26 -3.44
CA VAL A 157 3.10 21.71 -3.67
C VAL A 157 2.32 22.01 -4.95
N PRO A 158 1.21 22.77 -4.89
CA PRO A 158 0.52 23.21 -6.09
C PRO A 158 1.36 24.25 -6.84
N LEU A 159 1.56 24.02 -8.14
CA LEU A 159 2.33 24.88 -9.06
C LEU A 159 1.41 25.73 -9.96
N GLY A 160 0.09 25.54 -9.85
CA GLY A 160 -0.92 26.24 -10.65
C GLY A 160 -1.16 25.58 -12.01
N THR A 161 -1.70 26.34 -12.97
CA THR A 161 -2.16 25.82 -14.28
C THR A 161 -1.13 25.99 -15.40
N VAL A 162 0.12 26.32 -15.06
CA VAL A 162 1.18 26.49 -16.06
C VAL A 162 1.60 25.12 -16.57
N ARG A 163 1.55 24.93 -17.89
CA ARG A 163 1.97 23.66 -18.52
C ARG A 163 3.44 23.37 -18.21
N LEU A 164 3.68 22.30 -17.46
CA LEU A 164 5.01 21.83 -17.09
C LEU A 164 5.23 20.42 -17.60
N ASP A 165 6.43 20.16 -18.10
CA ASP A 165 6.87 18.81 -18.48
C ASP A 165 8.38 18.61 -18.22
N PRO A 166 8.85 18.81 -16.97
CA PRO A 166 10.21 18.47 -16.63
C PRO A 166 10.34 16.96 -16.41
N ALA A 167 11.55 16.44 -16.64
CA ALA A 167 11.90 15.09 -16.19
C ALA A 167 11.84 15.01 -14.65
N ALA A 168 11.46 13.84 -14.15
CA ALA A 168 11.59 13.51 -12.73
C ALA A 168 13.06 13.51 -12.30
N ALA A 169 13.31 13.73 -11.01
CA ALA A 169 14.67 13.86 -10.48
C ALA A 169 14.83 13.17 -9.12
N GLU A 170 16.05 12.75 -8.80
CA GLU A 170 16.42 12.37 -7.44
C GLU A 170 16.74 13.65 -6.63
N LEU A 171 16.29 13.70 -5.38
CA LEU A 171 16.60 14.81 -4.48
C LEU A 171 18.11 14.85 -4.22
N GLY A 172 18.74 15.97 -4.57
CA GLY A 172 20.20 16.12 -4.65
C GLY A 172 20.70 16.41 -6.07
N ASP A 173 19.92 16.04 -7.11
CA ASP A 173 20.18 16.37 -8.52
C ASP A 173 18.99 17.11 -9.15
N THR A 174 18.52 18.16 -8.48
CA THR A 174 17.29 18.89 -8.84
C THR A 174 17.54 20.15 -9.68
N ALA A 175 18.77 20.40 -10.13
CA ALA A 175 19.13 21.64 -10.82
C ALA A 175 18.31 21.85 -12.11
N ALA A 176 18.26 20.84 -12.98
CA ALA A 176 17.51 20.91 -14.23
C ALA A 176 16.00 21.07 -13.99
N LEU A 177 15.45 20.40 -12.98
CA LEU A 177 14.04 20.54 -12.59
C LEU A 177 13.75 21.97 -12.10
N ARG A 178 14.60 22.53 -11.23
CA ARG A 178 14.47 23.89 -10.70
C ARG A 178 14.53 24.93 -11.83
N ASP A 179 15.46 24.80 -12.77
CA ASP A 179 15.57 25.72 -13.90
C ASP A 179 14.31 25.70 -14.77
N ARG A 180 13.71 24.52 -14.97
CA ARG A 180 12.45 24.37 -15.73
C ARG A 180 11.26 24.99 -15.02
N LEU A 181 11.13 24.77 -13.71
CA LEU A 181 10.08 25.40 -12.90
C LEU A 181 10.22 26.93 -12.90
N ALA A 182 11.43 27.44 -12.69
CA ALA A 182 11.71 28.87 -12.71
C ALA A 182 11.41 29.51 -14.08
N ALA A 183 11.78 28.84 -15.18
CA ALA A 183 11.48 29.32 -16.53
C ALA A 183 9.97 29.41 -16.82
N ALA A 184 9.17 28.58 -16.15
CA ALA A 184 7.71 28.60 -16.22
C ALA A 184 7.06 29.56 -15.22
N GLY A 185 7.84 30.18 -14.33
CA GLY A 185 7.33 31.03 -13.24
C GLY A 185 6.66 30.24 -12.11
N ALA A 186 6.92 28.94 -12.00
CA ALA A 186 6.43 28.09 -10.92
C ALA A 186 7.42 28.09 -9.74
N ASP A 187 6.90 28.21 -8.52
CA ASP A 187 7.70 28.21 -7.29
C ASP A 187 7.55 26.86 -6.57
N PRO A 188 8.61 26.02 -6.51
CA PRO A 188 8.57 24.76 -5.76
C PRO A 188 8.64 24.97 -4.23
N GLY A 189 8.85 26.20 -3.75
CA GLY A 189 9.15 26.47 -2.36
C GLY A 189 10.41 25.72 -1.90
N PRO A 190 10.48 25.29 -0.63
CA PRO A 190 11.65 24.57 -0.10
C PRO A 190 11.68 23.07 -0.44
N ALA A 191 10.69 22.55 -1.18
CA ALA A 191 10.50 21.10 -1.36
C ALA A 191 11.71 20.42 -2.04
N LEU A 192 12.32 21.07 -3.04
CA LEU A 192 13.48 20.54 -3.78
C LEU A 192 14.81 20.64 -3.01
N ASP A 193 14.83 21.35 -1.89
CA ASP A 193 16.00 21.56 -1.03
C ASP A 193 15.91 20.79 0.29
N ARG A 194 14.83 20.01 0.47
CA ARG A 194 14.62 19.24 1.68
C ARG A 194 15.71 18.16 1.83
N PRO A 195 16.36 18.06 3.00
CA PRO A 195 17.33 17.00 3.25
C PRO A 195 16.66 15.62 3.22
N VAL A 196 17.24 14.70 2.45
CA VAL A 196 16.84 13.28 2.46
C VAL A 196 17.42 12.61 3.71
N PRO A 197 16.62 11.86 4.49
CA PRO A 197 17.12 11.10 5.62
C PRO A 197 18.25 10.12 5.25
N ALA A 198 19.20 9.92 6.16
CA ALA A 198 20.26 8.95 5.96
C ALA A 198 19.67 7.53 5.81
N GLY A 199 20.08 6.80 4.78
CA GLY A 199 19.54 5.47 4.46
C GLY A 199 18.30 5.50 3.55
N SER A 200 17.82 6.68 3.16
CA SER A 200 16.72 6.84 2.21
C SER A 200 17.19 7.40 0.87
N ARG A 201 16.39 7.19 -0.19
CA ARG A 201 16.46 7.91 -1.46
C ARG A 201 15.28 8.85 -1.54
N GLY A 202 15.51 10.05 -2.08
CA GLY A 202 14.48 11.07 -2.24
C GLY A 202 14.17 11.30 -3.72
N PHE A 203 12.91 11.49 -4.09
CA PHE A 203 12.51 11.70 -5.49
C PHE A 203 11.56 12.89 -5.62
N ALA A 204 11.58 13.53 -6.80
CA ALA A 204 10.73 14.67 -7.13
C ALA A 204 10.07 14.47 -8.50
N PHE A 205 8.75 14.65 -8.53
CA PHE A 205 7.91 14.50 -9.72
C PHE A 205 7.03 15.72 -9.93
N VAL A 206 6.88 16.15 -11.18
CA VAL A 206 5.87 17.13 -11.56
C VAL A 206 4.73 16.40 -12.25
N LEU A 207 3.58 16.43 -11.62
CA LEU A 207 2.39 15.68 -12.03
C LEU A 207 1.30 16.66 -12.47
N ALA A 208 0.49 16.26 -13.44
CA ALA A 208 -0.63 17.05 -13.93
C ALA A 208 -1.94 16.34 -13.56
N GLY A 209 -2.87 17.05 -12.94
CA GLY A 209 -4.13 16.47 -12.48
C GLY A 209 -5.24 17.51 -12.31
N CYS A 210 -6.24 17.15 -11.51
CA CYS A 210 -7.46 17.92 -11.30
C CYS A 210 -7.85 17.95 -9.82
N ALA A 211 -7.39 18.97 -9.09
CA ALA A 211 -7.69 19.19 -7.67
C ALA A 211 -7.26 18.03 -6.75
N ASP A 212 -6.23 17.29 -7.17
CA ASP A 212 -5.62 16.24 -6.37
C ASP A 212 -5.03 16.80 -5.07
N THR A 213 -5.03 15.98 -4.02
CA THR A 213 -4.62 16.41 -2.67
C THR A 213 -3.40 15.67 -2.15
N ALA A 214 -2.98 14.60 -2.85
CA ALA A 214 -1.80 13.83 -2.54
C ALA A 214 -1.22 13.17 -3.79
N ALA A 215 -0.10 12.46 -3.61
CA ALA A 215 0.48 11.60 -4.60
C ALA A 215 1.09 10.37 -3.93
N VAL A 216 1.23 9.28 -4.70
CA VAL A 216 1.87 8.03 -4.28
C VAL A 216 3.08 7.74 -5.16
N LEU A 217 4.09 7.11 -4.58
CA LEU A 217 5.28 6.66 -5.29
C LEU A 217 5.07 5.22 -5.75
N LEU A 218 5.45 4.91 -6.98
CA LEU A 218 5.38 3.57 -7.57
C LEU A 218 6.78 3.10 -7.94
N LEU A 219 7.13 1.89 -7.52
CA LEU A 219 8.41 1.26 -7.87
C LEU A 219 8.21 0.10 -8.84
N GLY A 220 8.69 0.26 -10.07
CA GLY A 220 8.74 -0.79 -11.07
C GLY A 220 10.15 -1.38 -11.22
N ASP A 221 10.26 -2.39 -12.09
CA ASP A 221 11.55 -2.98 -12.44
C ASP A 221 12.39 -1.97 -13.27
N GLY A 222 13.36 -1.34 -12.61
CA GLY A 222 14.22 -0.31 -13.22
C GLY A 222 13.60 1.09 -13.36
N ARG A 223 12.37 1.31 -12.88
CA ARG A 223 11.66 2.61 -13.01
C ARG A 223 11.02 3.03 -11.70
N ILE A 224 11.00 4.33 -11.45
CA ILE A 224 10.35 4.96 -10.30
C ILE A 224 9.43 6.04 -10.86
N THR A 225 8.12 5.92 -10.64
CA THR A 225 7.12 6.88 -11.09
C THR A 225 6.30 7.37 -9.91
N ALA A 226 5.44 8.35 -10.13
CA ALA A 226 4.48 8.80 -9.13
C ALA A 226 3.11 9.01 -9.79
N ASP A 227 2.05 8.80 -9.02
CA ASP A 227 0.68 9.05 -9.47
C ASP A 227 -0.08 9.91 -8.46
N LEU A 228 -1.07 10.65 -8.96
CA LEU A 228 -1.90 11.54 -8.15
C LEU A 228 -3.01 10.77 -7.44
N THR A 229 -3.43 11.29 -6.28
CA THR A 229 -4.49 10.70 -5.46
C THR A 229 -5.30 11.77 -4.75
N GLY A 230 -6.50 11.41 -4.31
CA GLY A 230 -7.40 12.30 -3.57
C GLY A 230 -8.10 13.35 -4.43
N GLY A 231 -8.02 13.23 -5.76
CA GLY A 231 -8.78 14.00 -6.75
C GLY A 231 -9.78 13.16 -7.54
N GLU A 232 -9.99 11.89 -7.15
CA GLU A 232 -10.78 10.91 -7.91
C GLU A 232 -12.20 11.43 -8.18
N GLY A 233 -12.65 11.31 -9.44
CA GLY A 233 -13.97 11.77 -9.89
C GLY A 233 -14.09 13.29 -10.10
N THR A 234 -13.01 14.05 -9.94
CA THR A 234 -12.99 15.49 -10.21
C THR A 234 -12.59 15.77 -11.66
N ASN A 235 -13.37 16.60 -12.35
CA ASN A 235 -13.04 17.09 -13.70
C ASN A 235 -12.64 18.57 -13.61
N CYS A 236 -11.60 18.96 -14.32
CA CYS A 236 -11.14 20.34 -14.40
C CYS A 236 -11.09 20.84 -15.86
N ASP A 237 -11.47 22.11 -16.07
CA ASP A 237 -11.41 22.74 -17.41
C ASP A 237 -9.97 22.91 -17.91
N ALA A 238 -9.01 22.96 -16.97
CA ALA A 238 -7.58 23.00 -17.24
C ALA A 238 -6.84 22.23 -16.15
N ALA A 239 -5.83 21.45 -16.54
CA ALA A 239 -5.00 20.71 -15.60
C ALA A 239 -4.24 21.65 -14.66
N GLU A 240 -4.22 21.28 -13.39
CA GLU A 240 -3.33 21.84 -12.38
C GLU A 240 -2.07 20.98 -12.31
N TYR A 241 -0.95 21.61 -12.00
CA TYR A 241 0.35 20.95 -11.86
C TYR A 241 0.76 20.96 -10.39
N TYR A 242 1.35 19.85 -9.96
CA TYR A 242 1.80 19.64 -8.59
C TYR A 242 3.25 19.15 -8.60
N LEU A 243 4.05 19.64 -7.66
CA LEU A 243 5.32 19.03 -7.30
C LEU A 243 5.09 18.08 -6.13
N ALA A 244 5.34 16.79 -6.34
CA ALA A 244 5.37 15.78 -5.30
C ALA A 244 6.82 15.38 -5.00
N THR A 245 7.20 15.40 -3.73
CA THR A 245 8.47 14.85 -3.27
C THR A 245 8.25 13.66 -2.35
N PHE A 246 9.12 12.66 -2.44
CA PHE A 246 9.00 11.42 -1.68
C PHE A 246 10.35 11.04 -1.06
N ASP A 247 10.29 10.39 0.10
CA ASP A 247 11.41 9.61 0.65
C ASP A 247 11.03 8.14 0.70
N VAL A 248 11.98 7.25 0.38
CA VAL A 248 11.83 5.81 0.53
C VAL A 248 13.13 5.21 1.04
N ASP A 249 13.07 4.19 1.89
CA ASP A 249 14.25 3.46 2.33
C ASP A 249 15.02 2.91 1.13
N ALA A 250 16.32 3.17 1.08
CA ALA A 250 17.14 2.83 -0.09
C ALA A 250 17.15 1.33 -0.39
N GLU A 251 17.02 0.48 0.63
CA GLU A 251 16.94 -0.98 0.52
C GLU A 251 15.65 -1.48 -0.16
N LEU A 252 14.61 -0.64 -0.22
CA LEU A 252 13.35 -0.95 -0.89
C LEU A 252 13.33 -0.51 -2.35
N VAL A 253 14.31 0.29 -2.79
CA VAL A 253 14.38 0.75 -4.17
C VAL A 253 15.11 -0.29 -5.02
N PRO A 254 14.49 -0.82 -6.09
CA PRO A 254 15.14 -1.80 -6.95
C PRO A 254 16.47 -1.30 -7.51
N ASP A 255 17.44 -2.21 -7.62
CA ASP A 255 18.76 -1.91 -8.16
C ASP A 255 18.67 -1.33 -9.58
N GLY A 256 19.32 -0.19 -9.79
CA GLY A 256 19.32 0.49 -11.10
C GLY A 256 18.01 1.22 -11.44
N ALA A 257 17.02 1.25 -10.54
CA ALA A 257 15.80 1.99 -10.78
C ALA A 257 16.04 3.51 -10.81
N VAL A 258 15.51 4.15 -11.86
CA VAL A 258 15.64 5.59 -12.11
C VAL A 258 14.27 6.27 -12.11
N PRO A 259 14.17 7.53 -11.62
CA PRO A 259 12.95 8.30 -11.72
C PRO A 259 12.62 8.59 -13.18
N VAL A 260 11.40 8.24 -13.57
CA VAL A 260 10.80 8.53 -14.87
C VAL A 260 9.44 9.17 -14.66
N ARG A 261 8.92 9.81 -15.71
CA ARG A 261 7.59 10.40 -15.66
C ARG A 261 6.51 9.33 -15.72
#